data_AF-A0A9W8HWY6-F1
#
_entry.id   AF-A0A9W8HWY6-F1
#
_cell.length_a   1.000
_cell.length_b   1.000
_cell.length_c   1.000
_cell.angle_alpha   90.00
_cell.angle_beta   90.00
_cell.angle_gamma   90.00
#
_symmetry.space_group_name_H-M   'P 1'
#
loop_
_entity.id
_entity.type
_entity.pdbx_description
1 polymer ?
#
loop_
_entity_poly.entity_id
_entity_poly.type
_entity_poly.pdbx_seq_one_letter_code
_entity_poly.pdbx_strand_id
1 'polypeptide(L)'
;MNEIHFNADAGYLEGIVRGYRDGLITSPQYLNLTQCETMDDLKLQLATTDYGTFLQNEPSPLSTSTLSARCTDALVAEFQYLQQNAAEPIS
;
A
#
# COMPACT_ATOMS: atom_id res chain seq x y z
N MET A 1 25.67 -13.58 -1.32
CA MET A 1 24.57 -14.41 -0.80
C MET A 1 24.29 -15.48 -1.84
N ASN A 2 24.46 -16.77 -1.55
CA ASN A 2 24.06 -17.83 -2.48
C ASN A 2 22.53 -17.85 -2.58
N GLU A 3 21.97 -17.97 -3.79
CA GLU A 3 20.53 -18.04 -4.05
C GLU A 3 19.81 -19.12 -3.22
N ILE A 4 20.57 -20.15 -2.80
CA ILE A 4 20.10 -21.29 -1.98
C ILE A 4 19.76 -20.88 -0.54
N HIS A 5 20.39 -19.84 0.01
CA HIS A 5 20.13 -19.35 1.37
C HIS A 5 19.18 -18.15 1.43
N PHE A 6 18.85 -17.55 0.28
CA PHE A 6 18.00 -16.34 0.22
C PHE A 6 16.64 -16.56 0.87
N ASN A 7 15.98 -17.69 0.58
CA ASN A 7 14.66 -17.98 1.13
C ASN A 7 14.66 -18.20 2.64
N ALA A 8 15.79 -18.59 3.22
CA ALA A 8 15.90 -18.79 4.67
C ALA A 8 15.89 -17.46 5.43
N ASP A 9 16.51 -16.42 4.86
CA ASP A 9 16.66 -15.12 5.50
C ASP A 9 15.63 -14.08 5.03
N ALA A 10 15.25 -14.12 3.75
CA ALA A 10 14.45 -13.06 3.10
C ALA A 10 13.16 -13.56 2.42
N GLY A 11 12.92 -14.87 2.35
CA GLY A 11 11.76 -15.43 1.63
C GLY A 11 10.40 -14.97 2.18
N TYR A 12 10.31 -14.80 3.50
CA TYR A 12 9.11 -14.24 4.15
C TYR A 12 8.85 -12.79 3.72
N LEU A 13 9.88 -11.94 3.81
CA LEU A 13 9.79 -10.54 3.40
C LEU A 13 9.52 -10.37 1.90
N GLU A 14 10.13 -11.22 1.07
CA GLU A 14 9.87 -11.21 -0.37
C GLU A 14 8.39 -11.49 -0.67
N GLY A 15 7.79 -12.46 0.01
CA GLY A 15 6.36 -12.75 -0.12
C GLY A 15 5.48 -11.55 0.22
N ILE A 16 5.83 -10.82 1.30
CA ILE A 16 5.10 -9.62 1.71
C ILE A 16 5.27 -8.49 0.69
N VAL A 17 6.49 -8.22 0.23
CA VAL A 17 6.77 -7.17 -0.77
C VAL A 17 6.04 -7.46 -2.08
N ARG A 18 5.98 -8.73 -2.50
CA ARG A 18 5.19 -9.15 -3.66
C ARG A 18 3.69 -8.93 -3.43
N GLY A 19 3.18 -9.18 -2.23
CA GLY A 19 1.82 -8.84 -1.84
C GLY A 19 1.53 -7.34 -1.93
N TYR A 20 2.40 -6.48 -1.39
CA TYR A 20 2.25 -5.02 -1.50
C TYR A 20 2.28 -4.53 -2.96
N ARG A 21 3.08 -5.17 -3.80
CA ARG A 21 3.10 -4.89 -5.25
C ARG A 21 1.75 -5.21 -5.90
N ASP A 22 1.11 -6.31 -5.51
CA ASP A 22 -0.18 -6.72 -6.09
C ASP A 22 -1.32 -5.75 -5.71
N GLY A 23 -1.16 -5.02 -4.59
CA GLY A 23 -2.08 -3.95 -4.17
C GLY A 23 -1.93 -2.62 -4.92
N LEU A 24 -0.92 -2.48 -5.79
CA LEU A 24 -0.73 -1.25 -6.58
C LEU A 24 -1.89 -1.04 -7.56
N ILE A 25 -2.33 0.22 -7.67
CA ILE A 25 -3.38 0.62 -8.61
C ILE A 25 -2.95 0.26 -10.04
N THR A 26 -3.77 -0.58 -10.68
CA THR A 26 -3.58 -1.05 -12.05
C THR A 26 -4.15 -0.04 -13.06
N SER A 27 -3.75 -0.15 -14.33
CA SER A 27 -4.25 0.74 -15.39
C SER A 27 -5.79 0.79 -15.50
N PRO A 28 -6.53 -0.34 -15.41
CA PRO A 28 -8.00 -0.31 -15.38
C PRO A 28 -8.58 0.45 -14.18
N GLN A 29 -7.96 0.31 -13.00
CA GLN A 29 -8.39 1.03 -11.81
C GLN A 29 -8.12 2.54 -11.95
N TYR A 30 -6.97 2.94 -12.51
CA TYR A 30 -6.71 4.34 -12.85
C TYR A 30 -7.77 4.93 -13.79
N LEU A 31 -8.20 4.18 -14.81
CA LEU A 31 -9.28 4.61 -15.69
C LEU A 31 -10.58 4.87 -14.92
N ASN A 32 -10.94 4.03 -13.96
CA ASN A 32 -12.12 4.24 -13.12
C ASN A 32 -11.97 5.49 -12.23
N LEU A 33 -10.78 5.72 -11.66
CA LEU A 33 -10.50 6.91 -10.83
C LEU A 33 -10.61 8.20 -11.63
N THR A 34 -10.17 8.23 -12.90
CA THR A 34 -10.28 9.43 -13.76
C THR A 34 -11.71 9.81 -14.13
N GLN A 35 -12.65 8.87 -13.99
CA GLN A 35 -14.08 9.09 -14.29
C GLN A 35 -14.88 9.57 -13.07
N CYS A 36 -14.25 9.66 -11.89
CA CYS A 36 -14.91 10.13 -10.68
C CYS A 36 -15.13 11.65 -10.72
N GLU A 37 -16.33 12.10 -10.33
CA GLU A 37 -16.71 13.52 -10.33
C GLU A 37 -16.53 14.16 -8.95
N THR A 38 -16.61 13.37 -7.88
CA THR A 38 -16.46 13.83 -6.50
C THR A 38 -15.39 13.07 -5.73
N MET A 39 -14.95 13.63 -4.59
CA MET A 39 -14.00 12.94 -3.72
C MET A 39 -14.63 11.72 -3.01
N ASP A 40 -15.93 11.74 -2.79
CA ASP A 40 -16.65 10.58 -2.26
C ASP A 40 -16.69 9.43 -3.28
N ASP A 41 -16.80 9.72 -4.58
CA ASP A 41 -16.68 8.71 -5.65
C ASP A 41 -15.27 8.11 -5.70
N LEU A 42 -14.23 8.95 -5.59
CA LEU A 42 -12.84 8.48 -5.49
C LEU A 42 -12.65 7.57 -4.27
N LYS A 43 -13.18 7.95 -3.11
CA LYS A 43 -13.13 7.13 -1.90
C LYS A 43 -13.84 5.80 -2.10
N LEU A 44 -15.00 5.79 -2.77
CA LEU A 44 -15.75 4.57 -3.06
C LEU A 44 -14.97 3.64 -4.01
N GLN A 45 -14.35 4.17 -5.06
CA GLN A 45 -13.51 3.38 -5.96
C GLN A 45 -12.27 2.83 -5.25
N LEU A 46 -11.58 3.64 -4.45
CA LEU A 46 -10.43 3.21 -3.64
C LEU A 46 -10.82 2.20 -2.55
N ALA A 47 -12.07 2.21 -2.07
CA ALA A 47 -12.56 1.21 -1.12
C ALA A 47 -12.64 -0.20 -1.72
N THR A 48 -12.64 -0.34 -3.04
CA THR A 48 -12.59 -1.63 -3.74
C THR A 48 -11.17 -2.15 -3.94
N THR A 49 -10.15 -1.35 -3.60
CA THR A 49 -8.75 -1.73 -3.64
C THR A 49 -8.20 -1.84 -2.21
N ASP A 50 -6.94 -2.23 -2.08
CA ASP A 50 -6.26 -2.37 -0.78
C ASP A 50 -6.18 -1.04 -0.01
N TYR A 51 -6.35 0.08 -0.70
CA TYR A 51 -6.38 1.44 -0.14
C TYR A 51 -7.62 1.68 0.73
N GLY A 52 -8.68 0.87 0.57
CA GLY A 52 -9.87 0.96 1.38
C GLY A 52 -9.58 0.79 2.88
N THR A 53 -8.67 -0.11 3.23
CA THR A 53 -8.39 -0.49 4.63
C THR A 53 -8.00 0.70 5.50
N PHE A 54 -7.19 1.62 4.97
CA PHE A 54 -6.73 2.79 5.74
C PHE A 54 -7.59 4.05 5.51
N LEU A 55 -8.50 4.04 4.53
CA LEU A 55 -9.43 5.15 4.25
C LEU A 55 -10.83 4.96 4.86
N GLN A 56 -11.14 3.76 5.38
CA GLN A 56 -12.45 3.41 5.93
C GLN A 56 -12.91 4.35 7.06
N ASN A 57 -12.00 4.78 7.93
CA ASN A 57 -12.31 5.58 9.11
C ASN A 57 -12.30 7.09 8.87
N GLU A 58 -11.96 7.55 7.67
CA GLU A 58 -11.88 8.99 7.39
C GLU A 58 -13.27 9.60 7.19
N PRO A 59 -13.59 10.74 7.84
CA PRO A 59 -14.88 11.39 7.70
C PRO A 59 -15.07 11.97 6.28
N SER A 60 -16.29 11.95 5.78
CA SER A 60 -16.67 12.66 4.55
C SER A 60 -17.01 14.13 4.85
N PRO A 61 -16.68 15.09 3.96
CA PRO A 61 -16.00 14.89 2.68
C PRO A 61 -14.49 14.67 2.87
N LEU A 62 -13.96 13.63 2.22
CA LEU A 62 -12.53 13.38 2.21
C LEU A 62 -11.83 14.57 1.53
N SER A 63 -10.68 14.99 2.06
CA SER A 63 -9.86 16.03 1.43
C SER A 63 -8.67 15.40 0.70
N THR A 64 -8.17 16.07 -0.34
CA THR A 64 -6.95 15.61 -1.06
C THR A 64 -5.73 15.54 -0.16
N SER A 65 -5.59 16.46 0.80
CA SER A 65 -4.50 16.47 1.77
C SER A 65 -4.60 15.29 2.74
N THR A 66 -5.81 14.98 3.22
CA THR A 66 -6.05 13.80 4.07
C THR A 66 -5.73 12.52 3.31
N LEU A 67 -6.17 12.39 2.06
CA LEU A 67 -5.87 11.21 1.23
C LEU A 67 -4.36 11.02 1.06
N SER A 68 -3.63 12.08 0.69
CA SER A 68 -2.18 12.03 0.53
C SER A 68 -1.47 11.69 1.84
N ALA A 69 -1.91 12.24 2.97
CA ALA A 69 -1.35 11.93 4.28
C ALA A 69 -1.55 10.45 4.63
N ARG A 70 -2.77 9.92 4.47
CA ARG A 70 -3.07 8.52 4.78
C ARG A 70 -2.33 7.51 3.90
N CYS A 71 -2.22 7.79 2.60
CA CYS A 71 -1.40 6.96 1.72
C CYS A 71 0.08 6.97 2.14
N THR A 72 0.59 8.12 2.60
CA THR A 72 1.97 8.23 3.09
C THR A 72 2.17 7.48 4.40
N ASP A 73 1.24 7.64 5.35
CA ASP A 73 1.26 6.92 6.63
C ASP A 73 1.26 5.40 6.42
N ALA A 74 0.42 4.90 5.51
CA ALA A 74 0.36 3.49 5.15
C ALA A 74 1.71 2.99 4.57
N LEU A 75 2.26 3.70 3.59
CA LEU A 75 3.56 3.36 3.00
C LEU A 75 4.70 3.35 4.03
N VAL A 76 4.71 4.32 4.94
CA VAL A 76 5.71 4.40 6.01
C VAL A 76 5.56 3.22 6.97
N ALA A 77 4.33 2.86 7.36
CA ALA A 77 4.08 1.72 8.22
C ALA A 77 4.49 0.38 7.57
N GLU A 78 4.15 0.18 6.30
CA GLU A 78 4.56 -0.99 5.52
C GLU A 78 6.09 -1.10 5.42
N PHE A 79 6.77 0.01 5.15
CA PHE A 79 8.23 0.05 5.09
C PHE A 79 8.88 -0.24 6.45
N GLN A 80 8.37 0.36 7.52
CA GLN A 80 8.85 0.10 8.89
C GLN A 80 8.69 -1.37 9.27
N TYR A 81 7.58 -2.00 8.87
CA TYR A 81 7.36 -3.42 9.08
C TYR A 81 8.42 -4.28 8.39
N LEU A 82 8.74 -3.98 7.12
CA LEU A 82 9.79 -4.68 6.38
C LEU A 82 11.16 -4.49 7.05
N GLN A 83 11.48 -3.28 7.49
CA GLN A 83 12.73 -2.97 8.17
C GLN A 83 12.88 -3.72 9.50
N GLN A 84 11.83 -3.80 10.30
CA GLN A 84 11.84 -4.48 11.60
C GLN A 84 11.99 -6.00 11.49
N ASN A 85 11.55 -6.58 10.37
CA ASN A 85 11.59 -8.01 10.13
C ASN A 85 12.78 -8.44 9.25
N ALA A 86 13.65 -7.51 8.86
CA ALA A 86 14.86 -7.79 8.10
C ALA A 86 15.99 -8.33 8.99
N ALA A 87 16.72 -9.33 8.47
CA ALA A 87 17.92 -9.86 9.13
C ALA A 87 19.14 -8.92 8.96
N GLU A 88 20.13 -9.07 9.85
CA GLU A 88 21.30 -8.19 9.96
C GLU A 88 22.21 -8.10 8.71
N PRO A 89 23.04 -7.02 8.61
CA PRO A 89 23.04 -5.85 9.48
C PRO A 89 22.25 -4.71 8.82
N ILE A 90 21.40 -4.07 9.62
CA ILE A 90 20.77 -2.80 9.27
C ILE A 90 21.89 -1.75 9.30
N SER A 91 22.62 -1.58 8.18
CA SER A 91 23.61 -0.52 7.95
C SER A 91 23.04 0.63 7.14
#